data_AF-A0A818NQI4-F1
#
_entry.id   AF-A0A818NQI4-F1
#
_cell.length_a   1.000
_cell.length_b   1.000
_cell.length_c   1.000
_cell.angle_alpha   90.00
_cell.angle_beta   90.00
_cell.angle_gamma   90.00
#
_symmetry.space_group_name_H-M   'P 1'
#
loop_
_entity.id
_entity.type
_entity.pdbx_description
1 polymer ?
#
loop_
_entity_poly.entity_id
_entity_poly.type
_entity_poly.pdbx_seq_one_letter_code
_entity_poly.pdbx_strand_id
1 'polypeptide(L)'
;EKFHNYIDQYDRLRSKTNFVTITIKNFYHLAPHDILLSTLLDFFMKFYHLPVVENIHITKIVRLTSLFLHNNRFYYDGKIYRFIKGGPSNSGLIETLSNIYVNRMEKFLIDQSSMKQNEFYGRYHNQIFFTWNQSLDELQQILKSMTSEYHHLNFDIHFGKKLNYLDLYLENHDGILYSRVHHQENQQPYTLAYISNGNSITKHSHWLRSSLVRAIRYCTSVEDFNHERIYLEMTYLANGYSIDFIDKHIQHFLTFFDAKSLQQLPLDQHAYKKIRHRLFNFMREQRQYKEKKQESFKKNRRFHLSYIYDNVGPKGRFNKKLREILSKHIQLQNTTFENNKLQLDITTKSQHSLISLLSGQRPSHPILNLK
;
A
#
# COMPACT_ATOMS: atom_id res chain seq x y z
N GLU A 1 -2.83 6.03 -11.22
CA GLU A 1 -1.77 6.83 -11.87
C GLU A 1 -1.14 6.04 -13.01
N LYS A 2 -0.33 4.99 -12.78
CA LYS A 2 0.24 4.19 -13.88
C LYS A 2 -0.80 3.70 -14.90
N PHE A 3 -1.94 3.21 -14.43
CA PHE A 3 -3.03 2.77 -15.30
C PHE A 3 -3.73 3.94 -16.02
N HIS A 4 -3.89 5.09 -15.37
CA HIS A 4 -4.41 6.29 -16.02
C HIS A 4 -3.44 6.80 -17.11
N ASN A 5 -2.13 6.77 -16.86
CA ASN A 5 -1.14 7.09 -17.89
C ASN A 5 -1.22 6.12 -19.07
N TYR A 6 -1.41 4.83 -18.81
CA TYR A 6 -1.61 3.80 -19.85
C TYR A 6 -2.79 4.15 -20.78
N ILE A 7 -3.87 4.68 -20.22
CA ILE A 7 -5.06 5.09 -20.96
C ILE A 7 -4.83 6.45 -21.63
N ASP A 8 -4.57 7.48 -20.85
CA ASP A 8 -4.61 8.89 -21.29
C ASP A 8 -3.41 9.30 -22.14
N GLN A 9 -2.21 8.76 -21.85
CA GLN A 9 -0.99 9.19 -22.54
C GLN A 9 -0.66 8.36 -23.78
N TYR A 10 -1.18 7.14 -23.84
CA TYR A 10 -0.79 6.19 -24.88
C TYR A 10 -1.96 5.64 -25.70
N ASP A 11 -3.21 6.01 -25.35
CA ASP A 11 -4.44 5.61 -26.04
C ASP A 11 -4.54 4.09 -26.27
N ARG A 12 -4.21 3.33 -25.22
CA ARG A 12 -4.06 1.87 -25.31
C ARG A 12 -5.30 1.09 -24.89
N LEU A 13 -6.30 1.77 -24.31
CA LEU A 13 -7.58 1.15 -23.99
C LEU A 13 -8.46 1.17 -25.25
N ARG A 14 -8.59 0.01 -25.89
CA ARG A 14 -9.39 -0.20 -27.10
C ARG A 14 -10.80 -0.68 -26.73
N SER A 15 -11.74 -0.56 -27.64
CA SER A 15 -13.11 -1.07 -27.44
C SER A 15 -13.20 -2.56 -27.12
N LYS A 16 -12.25 -3.35 -27.63
CA LYS A 16 -12.13 -4.78 -27.38
C LYS A 16 -11.21 -5.15 -26.20
N THR A 17 -10.62 -4.18 -25.50
CA THR A 17 -9.74 -4.50 -24.38
C THR A 17 -10.51 -5.21 -23.28
N ASN A 18 -9.99 -6.36 -22.87
CA ASN A 18 -10.43 -7.06 -21.68
C ASN A 18 -9.51 -6.72 -20.52
N PHE A 19 -10.08 -6.58 -19.34
CA PHE A 19 -9.34 -6.62 -18.10
C PHE A 19 -9.20 -8.07 -17.67
N VAL A 20 -8.06 -8.41 -17.07
CA VAL A 20 -7.78 -9.74 -16.53
C VAL A 20 -7.28 -9.58 -15.11
N THR A 21 -7.86 -10.35 -14.21
CA THR A 21 -7.41 -10.49 -12.82
C THR A 21 -7.09 -11.93 -12.52
N ILE A 22 -5.97 -12.15 -11.83
CA ILE A 22 -5.55 -13.46 -11.32
C ILE A 22 -5.27 -13.30 -9.84
N THR A 23 -6.05 -13.97 -9.00
CA THR A 23 -5.81 -14.05 -7.56
C THR A 23 -5.28 -15.42 -7.20
N ILE A 24 -4.11 -15.45 -6.58
CA ILE A 24 -3.51 -16.70 -6.09
C ILE A 24 -4.05 -16.93 -4.67
N LYS A 25 -4.85 -17.98 -4.48
CA LYS A 25 -5.43 -18.35 -3.17
C LYS A 25 -4.37 -18.98 -2.28
N ASN A 26 -4.46 -18.83 -0.95
CA ASN A 26 -3.54 -19.41 0.03
C ASN A 26 -2.05 -19.03 -0.12
N PHE A 27 -1.74 -17.88 -0.72
CA PHE A 27 -0.42 -17.35 -1.09
C PHE A 27 0.80 -17.73 -0.20
N TYR A 28 0.65 -17.73 1.13
CA TYR A 28 1.73 -18.01 2.08
C TYR A 28 1.96 -19.51 2.38
N HIS A 29 1.09 -20.40 1.89
CA HIS A 29 1.07 -21.83 2.17
C HIS A 29 1.10 -22.71 0.91
N LEU A 30 1.46 -22.12 -0.24
CA LEU A 30 1.31 -22.79 -1.54
C LEU A 30 2.51 -23.65 -1.94
N ALA A 31 3.71 -23.10 -1.84
CA ALA A 31 4.88 -23.72 -2.42
C ALA A 31 5.54 -24.68 -1.41
N PRO A 32 5.88 -25.92 -1.84
CA PRO A 32 6.80 -26.79 -1.13
C PRO A 32 8.11 -26.05 -0.82
N HIS A 33 8.73 -26.40 0.32
CA HIS A 33 9.97 -25.76 0.75
C HIS A 33 11.08 -25.87 -0.30
N ASP A 34 11.20 -27.03 -0.98
CA ASP A 34 12.20 -27.24 -2.03
C ASP A 34 12.00 -26.31 -3.24
N ILE A 35 10.74 -26.03 -3.59
CA ILE A 35 10.40 -25.10 -4.68
C ILE A 35 10.75 -23.65 -4.27
N LEU A 36 10.48 -23.27 -3.03
CA LEU A 36 10.87 -21.95 -2.51
C LEU A 36 12.39 -21.78 -2.49
N LEU A 37 13.13 -22.79 -2.04
CA LEU A 37 14.59 -22.76 -1.93
C LEU A 37 15.27 -22.73 -3.30
N SER A 38 14.82 -23.56 -4.24
CA SER A 38 15.33 -23.54 -5.62
C SER A 38 15.01 -22.22 -6.32
N THR A 39 13.82 -21.67 -6.12
CA THR A 39 13.43 -20.37 -6.69
C THR A 39 14.22 -19.21 -6.08
N LEU A 40 14.53 -19.26 -4.78
CA LEU A 40 15.43 -18.30 -4.13
C LEU A 40 16.85 -18.36 -4.71
N LEU A 41 17.38 -19.58 -4.90
CA LEU A 41 18.71 -19.77 -5.48
C LEU A 41 18.76 -19.23 -6.93
N ASP A 42 17.77 -19.59 -7.75
CA ASP A 42 17.62 -19.09 -9.11
C ASP A 42 17.54 -17.56 -9.14
N PHE A 43 16.84 -16.97 -8.18
CA PHE A 43 16.70 -15.52 -8.07
C PHE A 43 18.04 -14.84 -7.81
N PHE A 44 18.85 -15.35 -6.87
CA PHE A 44 20.20 -14.81 -6.63
C PHE A 44 21.10 -14.93 -7.85
N MET A 45 21.10 -16.09 -8.51
CA MET A 45 21.95 -16.34 -9.68
C MET A 45 21.56 -15.47 -10.88
N LYS A 46 20.26 -15.30 -11.15
CA LYS A 46 19.76 -14.61 -12.34
C LYS A 46 19.71 -13.09 -12.21
N PHE A 47 19.39 -12.56 -11.03
CA PHE A 47 19.13 -11.12 -10.88
C PHE A 47 20.27 -10.35 -10.24
N TYR A 48 20.96 -10.97 -9.30
CA TYR A 48 22.05 -10.30 -8.60
C TYR A 48 23.40 -10.62 -9.24
N HIS A 49 23.56 -11.76 -9.92
CA HIS A 49 24.86 -12.26 -10.38
C HIS A 49 25.93 -12.23 -9.27
N LEU A 50 25.48 -12.29 -8.01
CA LEU A 50 26.31 -12.15 -6.83
C LEU A 50 26.52 -13.54 -6.23
N PRO A 51 27.77 -14.01 -6.08
CA PRO A 51 28.06 -15.17 -5.24
C PRO A 51 27.83 -14.85 -3.75
N VAL A 52 27.79 -13.55 -3.40
CA VAL A 52 27.80 -13.04 -2.03
C VAL A 52 26.89 -11.81 -1.88
N VAL A 53 26.03 -11.82 -0.86
CA VAL A 53 25.20 -10.67 -0.47
C VAL A 53 25.67 -10.21 0.92
N GLU A 54 26.10 -8.96 1.05
CA GLU A 54 26.59 -8.39 2.33
C GLU A 54 27.64 -9.28 3.04
N ASN A 55 28.60 -9.81 2.28
CA ASN A 55 29.65 -10.73 2.75
C ASN A 55 29.16 -12.15 3.13
N ILE A 56 27.89 -12.49 2.88
CA ILE A 56 27.33 -13.82 3.09
C ILE A 56 27.17 -14.52 1.73
N HIS A 57 27.81 -15.67 1.57
CA HIS A 57 27.66 -16.48 0.37
C HIS A 57 26.21 -16.95 0.19
N ILE A 58 25.67 -16.91 -1.03
CA ILE A 58 24.26 -17.21 -1.31
C ILE A 58 23.83 -18.61 -0.83
N THR A 59 24.72 -19.59 -0.89
CA THR A 59 24.44 -20.95 -0.39
C THR A 59 24.22 -20.98 1.13
N LYS A 60 24.88 -20.10 1.89
CA LYS A 60 24.61 -19.95 3.34
C LYS A 60 23.23 -19.36 3.57
N ILE A 61 22.82 -18.36 2.78
CA ILE A 61 21.49 -17.75 2.87
C ILE A 61 20.41 -18.81 2.58
N VAL A 62 20.58 -19.60 1.52
CA VAL A 62 19.65 -20.69 1.16
C VAL A 62 19.60 -21.75 2.28
N ARG A 63 20.75 -22.14 2.85
CA ARG A 63 20.79 -23.10 3.98
C ARG A 63 20.09 -22.57 5.23
N LEU A 64 20.31 -21.30 5.60
CA LEU A 64 19.62 -20.68 6.73
C LEU A 64 18.11 -20.57 6.49
N THR A 65 17.71 -20.27 5.25
CA THR A 65 16.30 -20.25 4.85
C THR A 65 15.68 -21.64 4.94
N SER A 66 16.40 -22.68 4.50
CA SER A 66 15.97 -24.08 4.60
C SER A 66 15.78 -24.49 6.07
N LEU A 67 16.73 -24.14 6.95
CA LEU A 67 16.60 -24.36 8.38
C LEU A 67 15.34 -23.70 8.96
N PHE A 68 15.07 -22.44 8.58
CA PHE A 68 13.85 -21.75 9.02
C PHE A 68 12.58 -22.48 8.55
N LEU A 69 12.49 -22.80 7.25
CA LEU A 69 11.32 -23.44 6.66
C LEU A 69 11.01 -24.80 7.31
N HIS A 70 12.01 -25.67 7.44
CA HIS A 70 11.82 -27.03 7.97
C HIS A 70 11.68 -27.12 9.49
N ASN A 71 11.94 -26.04 10.23
CA ASN A 71 11.81 -26.01 11.69
C ASN A 71 10.67 -25.12 12.18
N ASN A 72 9.88 -24.53 11.28
CA ASN A 72 8.78 -23.66 11.67
C ASN A 72 7.60 -24.49 12.23
N ARG A 73 7.32 -24.32 13.52
CA ARG A 73 6.28 -25.04 14.27
C ARG A 73 5.25 -24.05 14.81
N PHE A 74 4.01 -24.49 14.94
CA PHE A 74 2.93 -23.73 15.57
C PHE A 74 2.12 -24.62 16.49
N TYR A 75 1.54 -24.01 17.53
CA TYR A 75 0.67 -24.69 18.47
C TYR A 75 -0.79 -24.34 18.15
N TYR A 76 -1.63 -25.37 18.05
CA TYR A 76 -3.06 -25.21 17.83
C TYR A 76 -3.78 -26.38 18.50
N ASP A 77 -4.87 -26.10 19.21
CA ASP A 77 -5.75 -27.12 19.80
C ASP A 77 -5.00 -28.24 20.54
N GLY A 78 -4.19 -27.88 21.54
CA GLY A 78 -3.48 -28.87 22.34
C GLY A 78 -2.25 -29.52 21.68
N LYS A 79 -2.00 -29.28 20.38
CA LYS A 79 -1.01 -30.01 19.59
C LYS A 79 0.01 -29.09 18.93
N ILE A 80 1.22 -29.62 18.73
CA ILE A 80 2.30 -28.95 18.00
C ILE A 80 2.30 -29.47 16.56
N TYR A 81 2.17 -28.56 15.62
CA TYR A 81 2.23 -28.82 14.19
C TYR A 81 3.50 -28.21 13.60
N ARG A 82 3.88 -28.69 12.42
CA ARG A 82 4.97 -28.14 11.62
C ARG A 82 4.46 -27.81 10.22
N PHE A 83 4.90 -26.69 9.68
CA PHE A 83 4.62 -26.37 8.29
C PHE A 83 5.37 -27.35 7.37
N ILE A 84 4.61 -28.05 6.52
CA ILE A 84 5.16 -28.91 5.46
C ILE A 84 5.34 -28.16 4.13
N LYS A 85 4.71 -26.99 4.00
CA LYS A 85 4.79 -26.08 2.85
C LYS A 85 4.55 -24.64 3.31
N GLY A 86 5.16 -23.68 2.61
CA GLY A 86 5.10 -22.27 2.98
C GLY A 86 5.54 -22.01 4.44
N GLY A 87 4.88 -21.06 5.10
CA GLY A 87 5.12 -20.77 6.52
C GLY A 87 4.14 -19.76 7.12
N PRO A 88 4.43 -19.19 8.30
CA PRO A 88 3.54 -18.24 8.96
C PRO A 88 3.29 -16.99 8.10
N SER A 89 2.01 -16.62 7.94
CA SER A 89 1.61 -15.48 7.08
C SER A 89 2.08 -14.11 7.61
N ASN A 90 2.42 -14.02 8.89
CA ASN A 90 2.98 -12.82 9.52
C ASN A 90 4.52 -12.75 9.44
N SER A 91 5.17 -13.70 8.76
CA SER A 91 6.63 -13.71 8.59
C SER A 91 7.03 -12.90 7.36
N GLY A 92 7.81 -11.84 7.56
CA GLY A 92 8.39 -11.06 6.46
C GLY A 92 9.31 -11.89 5.55
N LEU A 93 9.94 -12.95 6.07
CA LEU A 93 10.73 -13.88 5.26
C LEU A 93 9.82 -14.69 4.32
N ILE A 94 8.71 -15.23 4.82
CA ILE A 94 7.75 -15.97 3.98
C ILE A 94 7.13 -15.04 2.95
N GLU A 95 6.77 -13.82 3.32
CA GLU A 95 6.28 -12.81 2.37
C GLU A 95 7.30 -12.53 1.25
N THR A 96 8.58 -12.40 1.61
CA THR A 96 9.67 -12.20 0.65
C THR A 96 9.81 -13.40 -0.30
N LEU A 97 9.81 -14.63 0.25
CA LEU A 97 9.92 -15.86 -0.54
C LEU A 97 8.72 -16.04 -1.48
N SER A 98 7.50 -15.78 -1.00
CA SER A 98 6.30 -15.83 -1.84
C SER A 98 6.35 -14.80 -2.96
N ASN A 99 6.85 -13.59 -2.70
CA ASN A 99 7.04 -12.56 -3.73
C ASN A 99 8.07 -12.97 -4.79
N ILE A 100 9.20 -13.58 -4.38
CA ILE A 100 10.21 -14.10 -5.32
C ILE A 100 9.63 -15.24 -6.16
N TYR A 101 8.89 -16.14 -5.52
CA TYR A 101 8.25 -17.26 -6.18
C TYR A 101 7.22 -16.81 -7.22
N VAL A 102 6.31 -15.89 -6.83
CA VAL A 102 5.36 -15.32 -7.78
C VAL A 102 6.07 -14.57 -8.88
N ASN A 103 7.18 -13.86 -8.62
CA ASN A 103 7.93 -13.22 -9.70
C ASN A 103 8.42 -14.19 -10.78
N ARG A 104 8.84 -15.41 -10.41
CA ARG A 104 9.16 -16.48 -11.38
C ARG A 104 7.94 -16.85 -12.23
N MET A 105 6.77 -16.97 -11.60
CA MET A 105 5.51 -17.25 -12.30
C MET A 105 5.07 -16.08 -13.19
N GLU A 106 5.23 -14.83 -12.75
CA GLU A 106 4.92 -13.64 -13.53
C GLU A 106 5.74 -13.60 -14.82
N LYS A 107 7.01 -14.00 -14.77
CA LYS A 107 7.83 -14.09 -15.98
C LYS A 107 7.26 -15.05 -17.00
N PHE A 108 6.65 -16.16 -16.58
CA PHE A 108 5.96 -17.07 -17.51
C PHE A 108 4.88 -16.33 -18.30
N LEU A 109 4.09 -15.48 -17.64
CA LEU A 109 3.05 -14.66 -18.30
C LEU A 109 3.66 -13.56 -19.18
N ILE A 110 4.63 -12.82 -18.64
CA ILE A 110 5.26 -11.66 -19.31
C ILE A 110 6.08 -12.10 -20.52
N ASP A 111 6.72 -13.27 -20.47
CA ASP A 111 7.59 -13.75 -21.54
C ASP A 111 6.83 -14.25 -22.76
N GLN A 112 5.52 -14.53 -22.63
CA GLN A 112 4.64 -14.75 -23.78
C GLN A 112 4.62 -13.49 -24.65
N SER A 113 4.86 -13.67 -25.95
CA SER A 113 5.05 -12.59 -26.94
C SER A 113 3.90 -11.57 -26.96
N SER A 114 2.69 -11.98 -26.58
CA SER A 114 1.49 -11.14 -26.54
C SER A 114 1.40 -10.21 -25.34
N MET A 115 1.96 -10.56 -24.16
CA MET A 115 2.04 -9.62 -23.02
C MET A 115 3.08 -8.52 -23.25
N LYS A 116 4.08 -8.77 -24.11
CA LYS A 116 5.13 -7.79 -24.46
C LYS A 116 4.61 -6.63 -25.30
N GLN A 117 3.42 -6.74 -25.89
CA GLN A 117 2.84 -5.71 -26.75
C GLN A 117 1.90 -4.79 -25.99
N ASN A 118 2.44 -3.70 -25.44
CA ASN A 118 1.66 -2.52 -25.02
C ASN A 118 0.46 -2.81 -24.11
N GLU A 119 0.50 -3.86 -23.29
CA GLU A 119 -0.49 -4.12 -22.26
C GLU A 119 -0.11 -3.47 -20.94
N PHE A 120 -1.10 -3.10 -20.14
CA PHE A 120 -0.88 -2.72 -18.75
C PHE A 120 -0.66 -3.97 -17.93
N TYR A 121 0.31 -3.91 -17.01
CA TYR A 121 0.54 -4.97 -16.04
C TYR A 121 0.78 -4.38 -14.65
N GLY A 122 0.16 -4.97 -13.64
CA GLY A 122 0.40 -4.64 -12.25
C GLY A 122 0.13 -5.82 -11.34
N ARG A 123 0.91 -5.93 -10.27
CA ARG A 123 0.67 -6.89 -9.19
C ARG A 123 0.61 -6.17 -7.85
N TYR A 124 -0.33 -6.60 -7.01
CA TYR A 124 -0.39 -6.27 -5.61
C TYR A 124 -0.47 -7.57 -4.78
N HIS A 125 0.62 -7.90 -4.08
CA HIS A 125 0.77 -9.16 -3.35
C HIS A 125 0.44 -10.39 -4.21
N ASN A 126 -0.67 -11.06 -3.93
CA ASN A 126 -1.15 -12.27 -4.58
C ASN A 126 -2.17 -12.00 -5.69
N GLN A 127 -2.48 -10.73 -5.98
CA GLN A 127 -3.42 -10.33 -7.03
C GLN A 127 -2.65 -9.69 -8.19
N ILE A 128 -2.87 -10.21 -9.39
CA ILE A 128 -2.30 -9.72 -10.63
C ILE A 128 -3.44 -9.10 -11.44
N PHE A 129 -3.16 -7.98 -12.09
CA PHE A 129 -4.06 -7.29 -13.00
C PHE A 129 -3.32 -6.93 -14.29
N PHE A 130 -3.95 -7.18 -15.43
CA PHE A 130 -3.46 -6.72 -16.72
C PHE A 130 -4.58 -6.47 -17.73
N THR A 131 -4.25 -5.76 -18.80
CA THR A 131 -5.14 -5.58 -19.95
C THR A 131 -4.81 -6.59 -21.06
N TRP A 132 -5.79 -6.91 -21.88
CA TRP A 132 -5.63 -7.84 -23.00
C TRP A 132 -6.40 -7.37 -24.24
N ASN A 133 -5.67 -7.10 -25.32
CA ASN A 133 -6.20 -6.64 -26.60
C ASN A 133 -6.20 -7.69 -27.71
N GLN A 134 -5.61 -8.86 -27.48
CA GLN A 134 -5.55 -9.96 -28.44
C GLN A 134 -6.81 -10.85 -28.36
N SER A 135 -6.79 -11.99 -29.04
CA SER A 135 -7.95 -12.90 -29.04
C SER A 135 -8.17 -13.53 -27.65
N LEU A 136 -9.43 -13.83 -27.33
CA LEU A 136 -9.77 -14.52 -26.09
C LEU A 136 -9.27 -15.97 -26.08
N ASP A 137 -9.20 -16.61 -27.25
CA ASP A 137 -8.67 -17.98 -27.39
C ASP A 137 -7.19 -18.03 -27.00
N GLU A 138 -6.38 -17.06 -27.42
CA GLU A 138 -4.97 -16.96 -27.05
C GLU A 138 -4.82 -16.73 -25.53
N LEU A 139 -5.64 -15.85 -24.95
CA LEU A 139 -5.66 -15.64 -23.50
C LEU A 139 -5.96 -16.94 -22.76
N GLN A 140 -6.99 -17.67 -23.18
CA GLN A 140 -7.37 -18.93 -22.55
C GLN A 140 -6.27 -19.98 -22.66
N GLN A 141 -5.58 -20.07 -23.80
CA GLN A 141 -4.45 -20.98 -23.98
C GLN A 141 -3.28 -20.63 -23.04
N ILE A 142 -2.93 -19.36 -22.90
CA ILE A 142 -1.88 -18.90 -21.99
C ILE A 142 -2.25 -19.20 -20.54
N LEU A 143 -3.49 -18.88 -20.13
CA LEU A 143 -3.98 -19.14 -18.78
C LEU A 143 -4.03 -20.64 -18.47
N LYS A 144 -4.45 -21.47 -19.43
CA LYS A 144 -4.43 -22.94 -19.30
C LYS A 144 -3.00 -23.47 -19.17
N SER A 145 -2.07 -22.93 -19.93
CA SER A 145 -0.66 -23.34 -19.88
C SER A 145 -0.03 -22.97 -18.53
N MET A 146 -0.27 -21.74 -18.05
CA MET A 146 0.16 -21.29 -16.72
C MET A 146 -0.45 -22.15 -15.61
N THR A 147 -1.76 -22.38 -15.63
CA THR A 147 -2.42 -23.17 -14.59
C THR A 147 -1.96 -24.64 -14.59
N SER A 148 -1.57 -25.18 -15.74
CA SER A 148 -1.00 -26.53 -15.85
C SER A 148 0.42 -26.61 -15.28
N GLU A 149 1.29 -25.67 -15.64
CA GLU A 149 2.66 -25.56 -15.11
C GLU A 149 2.65 -25.38 -13.58
N TYR A 150 1.74 -24.55 -13.09
CA TYR A 150 1.59 -24.20 -11.67
C TYR A 150 0.38 -24.89 -11.02
N HIS A 151 0.11 -26.16 -11.38
CA HIS A 151 -1.07 -26.93 -10.92
C HIS A 151 -1.20 -27.08 -9.39
N HIS A 152 -0.12 -26.88 -8.63
CA HIS A 152 -0.13 -26.89 -7.16
C HIS A 152 -0.63 -25.57 -6.56
N LEU A 153 -0.85 -24.54 -7.37
CA LEU A 153 -1.44 -23.26 -6.99
C LEU A 153 -2.93 -23.24 -7.33
N ASN A 154 -3.70 -22.60 -6.46
CA ASN A 154 -5.12 -22.38 -6.70
C ASN A 154 -5.32 -20.95 -7.22
N PHE A 155 -5.83 -20.82 -8.43
CA PHE A 155 -6.06 -19.55 -9.08
C PHE A 155 -7.55 -19.20 -9.10
N ASP A 156 -7.86 -17.94 -8.81
CA ASP A 156 -9.13 -17.29 -9.12
C ASP A 156 -8.89 -16.35 -10.31
N ILE A 157 -9.44 -16.68 -11.47
CA ILE A 157 -9.17 -15.94 -12.71
C ILE A 157 -10.48 -15.37 -13.24
N HIS A 158 -10.53 -14.06 -13.39
CA HIS A 158 -11.66 -13.35 -14.00
C HIS A 158 -11.15 -12.46 -15.12
N PHE A 159 -11.83 -12.47 -16.25
CA PHE A 159 -11.55 -11.56 -17.34
C PHE A 159 -12.83 -11.10 -18.03
N GLY A 160 -12.77 -9.91 -18.61
CA GLY A 160 -13.87 -9.33 -19.38
C GLY A 160 -13.77 -7.82 -19.47
N LYS A 161 -14.77 -7.19 -20.08
CA LYS A 161 -14.87 -5.72 -20.16
C LYS A 161 -15.22 -5.06 -18.82
N LYS A 162 -15.73 -5.83 -17.85
CA LYS A 162 -16.05 -5.37 -16.49
C LYS A 162 -15.50 -6.33 -15.45
N LEU A 163 -14.87 -5.81 -14.40
CA LEU A 163 -14.43 -6.60 -13.24
C LEU A 163 -14.14 -5.75 -12.01
N ASN A 164 -13.89 -6.43 -10.89
CA ASN A 164 -13.37 -5.84 -9.66
C ASN A 164 -11.89 -6.19 -9.47
N TYR A 165 -11.09 -5.22 -9.06
CA TYR A 165 -9.70 -5.42 -8.66
C TYR A 165 -9.41 -4.60 -7.41
N LEU A 166 -9.02 -5.26 -6.31
CA LEU A 166 -8.93 -4.63 -4.98
C LEU A 166 -10.26 -3.94 -4.62
N ASP A 167 -10.20 -2.64 -4.32
CA ASP A 167 -11.32 -1.77 -3.98
C ASP A 167 -11.81 -0.92 -5.18
N LEU A 168 -11.57 -1.39 -6.41
CA LEU A 168 -11.88 -0.71 -7.65
C LEU A 168 -12.80 -1.55 -8.54
N TYR A 169 -13.91 -0.96 -8.97
CA TYR A 169 -14.73 -1.46 -10.09
C TYR A 169 -14.23 -0.83 -11.38
N LEU A 170 -14.04 -1.66 -12.40
CA LEU A 170 -13.54 -1.26 -13.71
C LEU A 170 -14.49 -1.71 -14.81
N GLU A 171 -14.72 -0.83 -15.78
CA GLU A 171 -15.48 -1.13 -16.98
C GLU A 171 -14.89 -0.41 -18.19
N ASN A 172 -14.90 -1.08 -19.34
CA ASN A 172 -14.47 -0.55 -20.62
C ASN A 172 -15.69 -0.18 -21.47
N HIS A 173 -16.00 1.11 -21.54
CA HIS A 173 -17.04 1.69 -22.39
C HIS A 173 -16.44 2.01 -23.76
N ASP A 174 -16.20 0.97 -24.54
CA ASP A 174 -15.71 1.04 -25.92
C ASP A 174 -14.43 1.86 -26.12
N GLY A 175 -13.46 1.68 -25.22
CA GLY A 175 -12.17 2.36 -25.20
C GLY A 175 -12.09 3.46 -24.13
N ILE A 176 -13.22 3.81 -23.52
CA ILE A 176 -13.29 4.78 -22.44
C ILE A 176 -13.34 4.03 -21.11
N LEU A 177 -12.40 4.35 -20.21
CA LEU A 177 -12.41 3.78 -18.86
C LEU A 177 -13.57 4.38 -18.06
N TYR A 178 -14.46 3.52 -17.58
CA TYR A 178 -15.35 3.81 -16.47
C TYR A 178 -14.82 3.10 -15.21
N SER A 179 -14.73 3.82 -14.11
CA SER A 179 -14.32 3.24 -12.83
C SER A 179 -14.95 3.95 -11.65
N ARG A 180 -15.15 3.20 -10.57
CA ARG A 180 -15.67 3.70 -9.29
C ARG A 180 -15.11 2.89 -8.12
N VAL A 181 -15.28 3.39 -6.91
CA VAL A 181 -14.94 2.62 -5.71
C VAL A 181 -15.85 1.38 -5.61
N HIS A 182 -15.25 0.23 -5.35
CA HIS A 182 -15.94 -1.00 -5.04
C HIS A 182 -15.81 -1.31 -3.54
N HIS A 183 -16.96 -1.46 -2.87
CA HIS A 183 -17.03 -1.90 -1.48
C HIS A 183 -17.43 -3.36 -1.45
N GLN A 184 -16.65 -4.21 -0.79
CA GLN A 184 -17.00 -5.61 -0.60
C GLN A 184 -18.08 -5.71 0.48
N GLU A 185 -19.19 -6.39 0.18
CA GLU A 185 -20.37 -6.50 1.08
C GLU A 185 -20.03 -7.08 2.46
N ASN A 186 -19.02 -7.93 2.54
CA ASN A 186 -18.62 -8.62 3.78
C ASN A 186 -17.43 -7.98 4.51
N GLN A 187 -16.91 -6.85 4.03
CA GLN A 187 -15.84 -6.13 4.70
C GLN A 187 -16.39 -4.98 5.51
N GLN A 188 -16.11 -4.97 6.82
CA GLN A 188 -16.35 -3.76 7.61
C GLN A 188 -15.52 -2.61 7.01
N PRO A 189 -16.11 -1.41 6.85
CA PRO A 189 -15.36 -0.27 6.38
C PRO A 189 -14.22 -0.01 7.37
N TYR A 190 -12.98 -0.15 6.90
CA TYR A 190 -11.79 0.14 7.69
C TYR A 190 -11.71 1.65 7.92
N THR A 191 -12.47 2.15 8.89
CA THR A 191 -12.39 3.52 9.37
C THR A 191 -11.86 3.55 10.78
N LEU A 192 -10.97 4.50 11.03
CA LEU A 192 -10.42 4.72 12.36
C LEU A 192 -11.52 5.27 13.27
N ALA A 193 -12.08 4.47 14.17
CA ALA A 193 -13.12 4.95 15.09
C ALA A 193 -12.63 6.17 15.91
N TYR A 194 -13.50 7.17 16.06
CA TYR A 194 -13.22 8.37 16.85
C TYR A 194 -13.48 8.08 18.33
N ILE A 195 -12.41 7.91 19.10
CA ILE A 195 -12.48 7.56 20.53
C ILE A 195 -11.77 8.66 21.32
N SER A 196 -12.39 9.14 22.39
CA SER A 196 -11.75 10.07 23.34
C SER A 196 -10.51 9.39 23.95
N ASN A 197 -9.33 10.04 23.85
CA ASN A 197 -7.99 9.48 24.17
C ASN A 197 -7.44 8.47 23.15
N GLY A 198 -8.03 8.38 21.96
CA GLY A 198 -7.56 7.56 20.85
C GLY A 198 -6.41 8.19 20.06
N ASN A 199 -6.49 8.09 18.73
CA ASN A 199 -5.47 8.64 17.84
C ASN A 199 -5.54 10.17 17.78
N SER A 200 -4.43 10.82 17.37
CA SER A 200 -4.40 12.27 17.22
C SER A 200 -5.38 12.76 16.16
N ILE A 201 -5.91 13.97 16.34
CA ILE A 201 -6.76 14.68 15.36
C ILE A 201 -6.11 14.69 13.97
N THR A 202 -4.78 14.84 13.90
CA THR A 202 -4.04 14.78 12.64
C THR A 202 -4.18 13.45 11.93
N LYS A 203 -4.13 12.31 12.64
CA LYS A 203 -4.33 10.98 12.04
C LYS A 203 -5.74 10.82 11.49
N HIS A 204 -6.74 11.26 12.25
CA HIS A 204 -8.14 11.27 11.84
C HIS A 204 -8.37 12.11 10.58
N SER A 205 -7.80 13.32 10.54
CA SER A 205 -7.84 14.19 9.37
C SER A 205 -7.16 13.56 8.15
N HIS A 206 -6.00 12.92 8.35
CA HIS A 206 -5.29 12.20 7.29
C HIS A 206 -6.09 11.02 6.74
N TRP A 207 -6.83 10.29 7.58
CA TRP A 207 -7.68 9.18 7.15
C TRP A 207 -8.76 9.69 6.18
N LEU A 208 -9.52 10.73 6.58
CA LEU A 208 -10.58 11.31 5.76
C LEU A 208 -10.05 11.88 4.44
N ARG A 209 -8.96 12.64 4.52
CA ARG A 209 -8.31 13.19 3.33
C ARG A 209 -7.85 12.08 2.38
N SER A 210 -7.31 10.97 2.91
CA SER A 210 -6.86 9.85 2.08
C SER A 210 -8.02 9.13 1.43
N SER A 211 -9.14 8.95 2.14
CA SER A 211 -10.38 8.39 1.58
C SER A 211 -10.93 9.26 0.44
N LEU A 212 -10.95 10.58 0.59
CA LEU A 212 -11.38 11.51 -0.47
C LEU A 212 -10.42 11.51 -1.67
N VAL A 213 -9.11 11.51 -1.44
CA VAL A 213 -8.11 11.35 -2.52
C VAL A 213 -8.35 10.05 -3.28
N ARG A 214 -8.63 8.95 -2.57
CA ARG A 214 -8.92 7.65 -3.18
C ARG A 214 -10.20 7.70 -4.03
N ALA A 215 -11.27 8.30 -3.52
CA ALA A 215 -12.51 8.50 -4.25
C ALA A 215 -12.29 9.21 -5.59
N ILE A 216 -11.59 10.36 -5.61
CA ILE A 216 -11.30 11.10 -6.86
C ILE A 216 -10.41 10.28 -7.82
N ARG A 217 -9.45 9.52 -7.29
CA ARG A 217 -8.57 8.69 -8.12
C ARG A 217 -9.33 7.59 -8.84
N TYR A 218 -10.37 7.05 -8.20
CA TYR A 218 -11.09 5.87 -8.64
C TYR A 218 -12.31 6.23 -9.47
N CYS A 219 -13.10 7.22 -9.05
CA CYS A 219 -14.31 7.62 -9.75
C CYS A 219 -13.99 8.42 -11.02
N THR A 220 -14.52 7.98 -12.16
CA THR A 220 -14.42 8.70 -13.45
C THR A 220 -15.55 9.71 -13.64
N SER A 221 -16.71 9.49 -13.01
CA SER A 221 -17.85 10.41 -13.01
C SER A 221 -17.93 11.20 -11.70
N VAL A 222 -18.51 12.40 -11.76
CA VAL A 222 -18.78 13.24 -10.60
C VAL A 222 -19.90 12.65 -9.73
N GLU A 223 -20.85 11.95 -10.36
CA GLU A 223 -21.93 11.25 -9.69
C GLU A 223 -21.40 10.12 -8.79
N ASP A 224 -20.51 9.27 -9.31
CA ASP A 224 -19.87 8.20 -8.53
C ASP A 224 -18.98 8.77 -7.43
N PHE A 225 -18.29 9.89 -7.67
CA PHE A 225 -17.55 10.59 -6.62
C PHE A 225 -18.49 11.12 -5.54
N ASN A 226 -19.63 11.70 -5.89
CA ASN A 226 -20.58 12.23 -4.92
C ASN A 226 -21.22 11.10 -4.10
N HIS A 227 -21.59 9.97 -4.72
CA HIS A 227 -22.05 8.79 -4.00
C HIS A 227 -21.00 8.27 -3.02
N GLU A 228 -19.74 8.17 -3.44
CA GLU A 228 -18.64 7.76 -2.56
C GLU A 228 -18.40 8.77 -1.44
N ARG A 229 -18.50 10.08 -1.72
CA ARG A 229 -18.39 11.14 -0.71
C ARG A 229 -19.47 10.99 0.37
N ILE A 230 -20.73 10.83 -0.03
CA ILE A 230 -21.85 10.62 0.89
C ILE A 230 -21.63 9.34 1.70
N TYR A 231 -21.21 8.25 1.06
CA TYR A 231 -20.87 7.00 1.76
C TYR A 231 -19.78 7.21 2.82
N LEU A 232 -18.73 7.98 2.50
CA LEU A 232 -17.67 8.32 3.44
C LEU A 232 -18.20 9.19 4.59
N GLU A 233 -19.01 10.21 4.33
CA GLU A 233 -19.63 11.05 5.37
C GLU A 233 -20.43 10.18 6.35
N MET A 234 -21.32 9.32 5.83
CA MET A 234 -22.12 8.40 6.64
C MET A 234 -21.25 7.42 7.44
N THR A 235 -20.20 6.88 6.82
CA THR A 235 -19.28 5.96 7.49
C THR A 235 -18.55 6.65 8.65
N TYR A 236 -18.08 7.89 8.47
CA TYR A 236 -17.39 8.62 9.53
C TYR A 236 -18.35 9.03 10.65
N LEU A 237 -19.58 9.45 10.33
CA LEU A 237 -20.61 9.71 11.35
C LEU A 237 -20.88 8.46 12.20
N ALA A 238 -21.07 7.31 11.55
CA ALA A 238 -21.27 6.02 12.22
C ALA A 238 -20.07 5.60 13.09
N ASN A 239 -18.87 6.14 12.82
CA ASN A 239 -17.64 5.89 13.57
C ASN A 239 -17.33 6.95 14.63
N GLY A 240 -18.31 7.80 14.99
CA GLY A 240 -18.23 8.72 16.13
C GLY A 240 -17.63 10.10 15.81
N TYR A 241 -17.44 10.44 14.54
CA TYR A 241 -16.98 11.77 14.13
C TYR A 241 -18.14 12.76 14.15
N SER A 242 -17.88 14.02 14.54
CA SER A 242 -18.90 15.07 14.46
C SER A 242 -19.10 15.56 13.03
N ILE A 243 -20.30 16.07 12.74
CA ILE A 243 -20.64 16.72 11.47
C ILE A 243 -19.67 17.87 11.19
N ASP A 244 -19.42 18.73 12.18
CA ASP A 244 -18.48 19.86 12.05
C ASP A 244 -17.07 19.43 11.64
N PHE A 245 -16.60 18.28 12.16
CA PHE A 245 -15.28 17.75 11.80
C PHE A 245 -15.26 17.34 10.32
N ILE A 246 -16.28 16.58 9.90
CA ILE A 246 -16.39 16.05 8.54
C ILE A 246 -16.49 17.21 7.55
N ASP A 247 -17.42 18.15 7.79
CA ASP A 247 -17.67 19.31 6.95
C ASP A 247 -16.42 20.17 6.82
N LYS A 248 -15.78 20.52 7.94
CA LYS A 248 -14.54 21.30 7.93
C LYS A 248 -13.46 20.65 7.06
N HIS A 249 -13.30 19.34 7.15
CA HIS A 249 -12.26 18.62 6.43
C HIS A 249 -12.58 18.43 4.94
N ILE A 250 -13.85 18.22 4.59
CA ILE A 250 -14.32 18.18 3.19
C ILE A 250 -14.18 19.56 2.55
N GLN A 251 -14.60 20.62 3.25
CA GLN A 251 -14.46 22.00 2.79
C GLN A 251 -13.01 22.38 2.57
N HIS A 252 -12.12 22.03 3.51
CA HIS A 252 -10.68 22.24 3.34
C HIS A 252 -10.18 21.49 2.09
N PHE A 253 -10.51 20.21 1.96
CA PHE A 253 -10.07 19.39 0.83
C PHE A 253 -10.50 19.98 -0.52
N LEU A 254 -11.76 20.39 -0.65
CA LEU A 254 -12.27 20.99 -1.88
C LEU A 254 -11.68 22.38 -2.14
N THR A 255 -11.46 23.17 -1.09
CA THR A 255 -10.77 24.46 -1.23
C THR A 255 -9.33 24.27 -1.71
N PHE A 256 -8.61 23.27 -1.19
CA PHE A 256 -7.22 22.98 -1.56
C PHE A 256 -7.08 22.64 -3.05
N PHE A 257 -8.05 21.95 -3.64
CA PHE A 257 -8.04 21.64 -5.08
C PHE A 257 -8.76 22.67 -5.95
N ASP A 258 -9.22 23.79 -5.36
CA ASP A 258 -10.04 24.82 -6.01
C ASP A 258 -11.25 24.19 -6.71
N ALA A 259 -12.06 23.54 -5.87
CA ALA A 259 -13.14 22.62 -6.21
C ALA A 259 -14.48 22.95 -5.52
N LYS A 260 -14.63 24.15 -4.96
CA LYS A 260 -15.82 24.50 -4.16
C LYS A 260 -17.14 24.36 -4.92
N SER A 261 -17.11 24.53 -6.25
CA SER A 261 -18.28 24.37 -7.11
C SER A 261 -18.88 22.96 -7.09
N LEU A 262 -18.11 21.92 -6.73
CA LEU A 262 -18.61 20.53 -6.67
C LEU A 262 -19.61 20.28 -5.52
N GLN A 263 -19.82 21.25 -4.63
CA GLN A 263 -20.84 21.15 -3.58
C GLN A 263 -22.22 21.64 -4.04
N GLN A 264 -22.27 22.34 -5.17
CA GLN A 264 -23.50 22.91 -5.69
C GLN A 264 -24.13 21.94 -6.69
N LEU A 265 -25.46 21.89 -6.71
CA LEU A 265 -26.22 21.20 -7.74
C LEU A 265 -26.57 22.19 -8.87
N PRO A 266 -26.54 21.77 -10.14
CA PRO A 266 -26.18 20.43 -10.63
C PRO A 266 -24.68 20.14 -10.52
N LEU A 267 -24.33 18.86 -10.37
CA LEU A 267 -22.93 18.44 -10.34
C LEU A 267 -22.24 18.72 -11.68
N ASP A 268 -21.07 19.37 -11.64
CA ASP A 268 -20.32 19.73 -12.84
C ASP A 268 -19.20 18.72 -13.14
N GLN A 269 -19.42 17.87 -14.15
CA GLN A 269 -18.45 16.89 -14.62
C GLN A 269 -17.17 17.52 -15.19
N HIS A 270 -17.23 18.73 -15.77
CA HIS A 270 -16.06 19.43 -16.27
C HIS A 270 -15.20 19.97 -15.13
N ALA A 271 -15.81 20.59 -14.11
CA ALA A 271 -15.10 20.97 -12.88
C ALA A 271 -14.46 19.74 -12.21
N TYR A 272 -15.17 18.62 -12.13
CA TYR A 272 -14.65 17.38 -11.55
C TYR A 272 -13.41 16.86 -12.30
N LYS A 273 -13.44 16.84 -13.63
CA LYS A 273 -12.28 16.46 -14.46
C LYS A 273 -11.06 17.34 -14.18
N LYS A 274 -11.25 18.67 -14.02
CA LYS A 274 -10.16 19.61 -13.69
C LYS A 274 -9.51 19.28 -12.35
N ILE A 275 -10.30 18.96 -11.34
CA ILE A 275 -9.82 18.60 -10.00
C ILE A 275 -9.09 17.26 -10.03
N ARG A 276 -9.66 16.28 -10.72
CA ARG A 276 -9.04 14.96 -10.92
C ARG A 276 -7.67 15.09 -11.58
N HIS A 277 -7.55 15.94 -12.61
CA HIS A 277 -6.27 16.25 -13.25
C HIS A 277 -5.28 16.90 -12.28
N ARG A 278 -5.71 17.93 -11.53
CA ARG A 278 -4.88 18.59 -10.49
C ARG A 278 -4.39 17.59 -9.44
N LEU A 279 -5.24 16.68 -8.99
CA LEU A 279 -4.86 15.63 -8.04
C LEU A 279 -3.77 14.71 -8.62
N PHE A 280 -3.91 14.26 -9.88
CA PHE A 280 -2.88 13.44 -10.52
C PHE A 280 -1.56 14.18 -10.69
N ASN A 281 -1.57 15.48 -10.97
CA ASN A 281 -0.35 16.31 -11.02
C ASN A 281 0.29 16.43 -9.63
N PHE A 282 -0.51 16.75 -8.61
CA PHE A 282 -0.04 16.82 -7.22
C PHE A 282 0.61 15.50 -6.78
N MET A 283 0.01 14.35 -7.08
CA MET A 283 0.58 13.05 -6.74
C MET A 283 1.92 12.78 -7.45
N ARG A 284 2.03 13.16 -8.74
CA ARG A 284 3.27 13.06 -9.51
C ARG A 284 4.39 13.90 -8.88
N GLU A 285 4.09 15.14 -8.54
CA GLU A 285 5.03 16.05 -7.86
C GLU A 285 5.48 15.51 -6.50
N GLN A 286 4.53 15.00 -5.69
CA GLN A 286 4.85 14.39 -4.39
C GLN A 286 5.76 13.17 -4.52
N ARG A 287 5.58 12.37 -5.58
CA ARG A 287 6.43 11.21 -5.85
C ARG A 287 7.83 11.65 -6.26
N GLN A 288 7.96 12.57 -7.21
CA GLN A 288 9.25 13.12 -7.62
C GLN A 288 9.99 13.76 -6.44
N TYR A 289 9.27 14.48 -5.59
CA TYR A 289 9.83 15.04 -4.36
C TYR A 289 10.37 13.94 -3.43
N LYS A 290 9.62 12.85 -3.22
CA LYS A 290 10.09 11.70 -2.41
C LYS A 290 11.31 11.00 -3.01
N GLU A 291 11.32 10.79 -4.32
CA GLU A 291 12.44 10.17 -5.05
C GLU A 291 13.70 11.05 -4.94
N LYS A 292 13.59 12.35 -5.24
CA LYS A 292 14.68 13.33 -5.03
C LYS A 292 15.16 13.36 -3.58
N LYS A 293 14.23 13.30 -2.62
CA LYS A 293 14.56 13.25 -1.19
C LYS A 293 15.32 11.96 -0.85
N GLN A 294 14.88 10.79 -1.32
CA GLN A 294 15.58 9.52 -1.13
C GLN A 294 16.96 9.50 -1.79
N GLU A 295 17.10 10.04 -3.00
CA GLU A 295 18.39 10.19 -3.66
C GLU A 295 19.31 11.14 -2.88
N SER A 296 18.77 12.24 -2.36
CA SER A 296 19.51 13.14 -1.47
C SER A 296 19.94 12.44 -0.18
N PHE A 297 19.13 11.52 0.36
CA PHE A 297 19.48 10.70 1.52
C PHE A 297 20.56 9.66 1.21
N LYS A 298 20.64 9.18 -0.04
CA LYS A 298 21.71 8.28 -0.48
C LYS A 298 23.02 9.04 -0.75
N LYS A 299 22.93 10.26 -1.29
CA LYS A 299 24.09 11.11 -1.63
C LYS A 299 24.66 11.84 -0.41
N ASN A 300 23.79 12.35 0.46
CA ASN A 300 24.19 12.99 1.70
C ASN A 300 24.13 11.94 2.81
N ARG A 301 25.22 11.74 3.55
CA ARG A 301 25.29 10.88 4.74
C ARG A 301 24.36 11.42 5.85
N ARG A 302 23.04 11.33 5.68
CA ARG A 302 22.08 11.83 6.65
C ARG A 302 21.65 10.68 7.56
N PHE A 303 21.86 10.83 8.86
CA PHE A 303 21.33 9.91 9.85
C PHE A 303 19.95 10.36 10.28
N HIS A 304 18.96 9.49 10.14
CA HIS A 304 17.63 9.72 10.68
C HIS A 304 17.48 9.01 12.00
N LEU A 305 17.35 9.76 13.09
CA LEU A 305 17.07 9.20 14.41
C LEU A 305 15.61 9.47 14.75
N SER A 306 14.80 8.41 14.70
CA SER A 306 13.44 8.44 15.23
C SER A 306 13.43 7.94 16.67
N TYR A 307 12.87 8.71 17.60
CA TYR A 307 12.64 8.24 18.98
C TYR A 307 11.17 8.39 19.37
N ILE A 308 10.74 7.53 20.30
CA ILE A 308 9.40 7.59 20.87
C ILE A 308 9.41 8.65 21.97
N TYR A 309 8.57 9.66 21.84
CA TYR A 309 8.34 10.66 22.88
C TYR A 309 6.99 10.36 23.53
N ASP A 310 7.00 10.07 24.82
CA ASP A 310 5.85 9.70 25.64
C ASP A 310 5.00 10.90 26.09
N ASN A 311 5.20 12.07 25.49
CA ASN A 311 4.56 13.34 25.85
C ASN A 311 4.78 13.77 27.32
N VAL A 312 5.72 13.16 28.05
CA VAL A 312 6.07 13.60 29.40
C VAL A 312 7.11 14.72 29.28
N GLY A 313 6.62 15.97 29.33
CA GLY A 313 7.43 17.18 29.41
C GLY A 313 7.53 18.02 28.12
N PRO A 314 8.41 19.04 28.11
CA PRO A 314 8.61 19.91 26.96
C PRO A 314 9.53 19.26 25.92
N LYS A 315 8.94 18.75 24.83
CA LYS A 315 9.62 18.15 23.67
C LYS A 315 10.82 18.97 23.16
N GLY A 316 10.71 20.31 23.16
CA GLY A 316 11.81 21.20 22.76
C GLY A 316 13.07 21.03 23.62
N ARG A 317 12.88 20.87 24.94
CA ARG A 317 13.98 20.68 25.91
C ARG A 317 14.63 19.31 25.73
N PHE A 318 13.83 18.26 25.55
CA PHE A 318 14.34 16.93 25.26
C PHE A 318 15.14 16.91 23.94
N ASN A 319 14.60 17.47 22.86
CA ASN A 319 15.30 17.58 21.58
C ASN A 319 16.63 18.32 21.72
N LYS A 320 16.67 19.41 22.50
CA LYS A 320 17.91 20.15 22.76
C LYS A 320 18.93 19.29 23.50
N LYS A 321 18.51 18.58 24.56
CA LYS A 321 19.40 17.69 25.33
C LYS A 321 19.90 16.50 24.51
N LEU A 322 19.02 15.89 23.71
CA LEU A 322 19.38 14.80 22.82
C LEU A 322 20.39 15.27 21.76
N ARG A 323 20.21 16.47 21.19
CA ARG A 323 21.20 17.08 20.30
C ARG A 323 22.53 17.31 20.99
N GLU A 324 22.54 17.82 22.22
CA GLU A 324 23.76 18.02 23.02
C GLU A 324 24.50 16.70 23.29
N ILE A 325 23.77 15.61 23.60
CA ILE A 325 24.37 14.29 23.82
C ILE A 325 24.94 13.76 22.51
N LEU A 326 24.18 13.83 21.42
CA LEU A 326 24.61 13.33 20.12
C LEU A 326 25.78 14.14 19.55
N SER A 327 25.83 15.46 19.76
CA SER A 327 26.94 16.30 19.31
C SER A 327 28.27 16.00 20.03
N LYS A 328 28.23 15.37 21.21
CA LYS A 328 29.45 14.90 21.90
C LYS A 328 30.05 13.64 21.28
N HIS A 329 29.22 12.82 20.61
CA HIS A 329 29.62 11.51 20.09
C HIS A 329 29.67 11.48 18.55
N ILE A 330 28.97 12.41 17.91
CA ILE A 330 28.91 12.60 16.47
C ILE A 330 29.39 14.03 16.23
N GLN A 331 30.42 14.23 15.40
CA GLN A 331 30.89 15.57 15.00
C GLN A 331 29.83 16.29 14.14
N LEU A 332 28.78 16.77 14.79
CA LEU A 332 27.69 17.53 14.21
C LEU A 332 28.12 18.99 14.16
N GLN A 333 28.75 19.42 13.07
CA GLN A 333 29.01 20.84 12.86
C GLN A 333 27.77 21.52 12.26
N ASN A 334 27.38 22.65 12.84
CA ASN A 334 26.26 23.47 12.38
C ASN A 334 26.53 23.99 10.96
N THR A 335 25.70 23.53 10.01
CA THR A 335 25.42 24.00 8.64
C THR A 335 26.25 25.12 8.00
N THR A 336 26.80 24.83 6.81
CA THR A 336 26.52 25.57 5.56
C THR A 336 26.50 24.58 4.38
N PHE A 337 25.72 24.90 3.35
CA PHE A 337 25.13 24.00 2.34
C PHE A 337 26.07 23.32 1.33
N GLU A 338 27.39 23.44 1.43
CA GLU A 338 28.26 23.13 0.29
C GLU A 338 29.32 22.04 0.48
N ASN A 339 29.39 21.33 1.60
CA ASN A 339 30.38 20.25 1.72
C ASN A 339 29.81 19.00 2.36
N ASN A 340 30.14 17.84 1.77
CA ASN A 340 29.84 16.45 2.13
C ASN A 340 29.86 16.13 3.64
N LYS A 341 28.94 16.69 4.42
CA LYS A 341 28.87 16.53 5.88
C LYS A 341 27.63 15.75 6.29
N LEU A 342 27.83 14.99 7.36
CA LEU A 342 26.83 14.18 8.03
C LEU A 342 25.73 15.06 8.63
N GLN A 343 24.47 14.86 8.24
CA GLN A 343 23.33 15.63 8.78
C GLN A 343 22.42 14.72 9.62
N LEU A 344 22.18 15.08 10.88
CA LEU A 344 21.30 14.34 11.77
C LEU A 344 19.90 14.95 11.76
N ASP A 345 18.93 14.19 11.26
CA ASP A 345 17.51 14.51 11.35
C ASP A 345 16.89 13.75 12.53
N ILE A 346 16.53 14.49 13.58
CA ILE A 346 15.84 13.94 14.74
C ILE A 346 14.33 14.11 14.54
N THR A 347 13.60 13.00 14.50
CA THR A 347 12.13 12.99 14.45
C THR A 347 11.53 12.29 15.65
N THR A 348 10.43 12.85 16.16
CA THR A 348 9.64 12.18 17.19
C THR A 348 8.55 11.34 16.55
N LYS A 349 8.40 10.10 16.99
CA LYS A 349 7.20 9.30 16.78
C LYS A 349 6.37 9.36 18.07
N SER A 350 5.11 9.75 18.00
CA SER A 350 4.19 9.61 19.13
C SER A 350 3.64 8.19 19.14
N GLN A 351 3.92 7.44 20.21
CA GLN A 351 3.16 6.22 20.52
C GLN A 351 2.06 6.59 21.51
N HIS A 352 0.82 6.60 21.03
CA HIS A 352 -0.35 6.69 21.90
C HIS A 352 -0.62 5.36 22.64
N SER A 353 0.03 4.25 22.24
CA SER A 353 -0.20 2.92 22.79
C SER A 353 0.32 2.72 24.22
N LEU A 354 1.40 3.39 24.61
CA LEU A 354 1.92 3.26 25.98
C LEU A 354 1.04 4.04 26.97
N ILE A 355 0.56 5.23 26.56
CA ILE A 355 -0.40 5.99 27.35
C ILE A 355 -1.74 5.24 27.43
N SER A 356 -2.21 4.58 26.37
CA SER A 356 -3.44 3.77 26.44
C SER A 356 -3.30 2.52 27.31
N LEU A 357 -2.10 1.93 27.37
CA LEU A 357 -1.79 0.80 28.27
C LEU A 357 -1.65 1.24 29.74
N LEU A 358 -1.18 2.46 29.99
CA LEU A 358 -0.96 3.02 31.33
C LEU A 358 -2.13 3.89 31.84
N SER A 359 -3.04 4.34 30.97
CA SER A 359 -4.24 5.11 31.34
C SER A 359 -5.37 4.23 31.89
N GLY A 360 -5.22 2.89 31.85
CA GLY A 360 -6.11 1.95 32.53
C GLY A 360 -6.03 2.00 34.06
N GLN A 361 -5.13 2.80 34.63
CA GLN A 361 -5.09 3.10 36.06
C GLN A 361 -5.02 4.61 36.28
N ARG A 362 -6.18 5.28 36.25
CA ARG A 362 -6.38 6.48 37.08
C ARG A 362 -7.46 6.17 38.10
N PRO A 363 -7.26 6.51 39.39
CA PRO A 363 -8.21 6.21 40.43
C PRO A 363 -9.56 6.87 40.12
N SER A 364 -10.63 6.10 40.32
CA SER A 364 -12.01 6.57 40.33
C SER A 364 -12.14 7.70 41.34
N HIS A 365 -12.29 8.94 40.88
CA HIS A 365 -12.67 10.04 41.76
C HIS A 365 -14.20 10.07 41.89
N PRO A 366 -14.76 9.91 43.09
CA PRO A 366 -16.21 9.81 43.31
C PRO A 366 -16.81 11.20 43.56
N ILE A 367 -16.95 12.06 42.54
CA ILE A 367 -17.64 13.37 42.72
C ILE A 367 -18.58 13.73 41.55
N LEU A 368 -19.11 12.76 40.81
CA LEU A 368 -20.20 13.03 39.85
C LEU A 368 -21.31 11.96 39.87
N ASN A 369 -21.65 11.50 41.07
CA ASN A 369 -22.96 10.90 41.36
C ASN A 369 -23.70 11.82 42.32
N LEU A 370 -24.39 12.82 41.78
CA LEU A 370 -25.52 13.47 42.44
C LEU A 370 -26.60 13.68 41.39
N LYS A 371 -27.67 12.89 41.55
CA LYS A 371 -29.05 12.96 41.05
C LYS A 371 -29.34 13.70 39.74
#